data_AF-A0A2D6XLG6-F1
#
_entry.id   AF-A0A2D6XLG6-F1
#
_cell.length_a   1.000
_cell.length_b   1.000
_cell.length_c   1.000
_cell.angle_alpha   90.00
_cell.angle_beta   90.00
_cell.angle_gamma   90.00
#
_symmetry.space_group_name_H-M   'P 1'
#
loop_
_entity.id
_entity.type
_entity.pdbx_description
1 polymer ?
#
loop_
_entity_poly.entity_id
_entity_poly.type
_entity_poly.pdbx_seq_one_letter_code
_entity_poly.pdbx_strand_id
1 'polypeptide(L)'
;MANLSIEELNATMASQVVTEQGWTHGQLSEAFDKVADPDDWKAPIFASCPDEAVTMTVEAIRFFTGTDPKVTLLHMTYYIQSEGYRNGPCGDH
;
A
#
# COMPACT_ATOMS: atom_id res chain seq x y z
N MET A 1 -19.28 26.39 -14.17
CA MET A 1 -18.23 25.48 -13.65
C MET A 1 -18.86 24.10 -13.58
N ALA A 2 -18.36 23.13 -14.34
CA ALA A 2 -18.85 21.76 -14.23
C ALA A 2 -18.33 21.19 -12.90
N ASN A 3 -19.23 20.84 -11.98
CA ASN A 3 -18.86 20.02 -10.85
C ASN A 3 -18.77 18.58 -11.36
N LEU A 4 -17.60 17.98 -11.21
CA LEU A 4 -17.40 16.56 -11.47
C LEU A 4 -18.26 15.75 -10.50
N SER A 5 -18.80 14.63 -10.97
CA SER A 5 -19.45 13.66 -10.10
C SER A 5 -18.42 12.98 -9.19
N ILE A 6 -18.88 12.40 -8.06
CA ILE A 6 -18.03 11.68 -7.12
C ILE A 6 -17.30 10.51 -7.81
N GLU A 7 -17.97 9.85 -8.78
CA GLU A 7 -17.38 8.75 -9.54
C GLU A 7 -16.22 9.21 -10.43
N GLU A 8 -16.37 10.34 -11.12
CA GLU A 8 -15.32 10.92 -11.96
C GLU A 8 -14.14 11.44 -11.12
N LEU A 9 -14.41 11.97 -9.92
CA LEU A 9 -13.38 12.38 -8.96
C LEU A 9 -12.55 11.18 -8.49
N ASN A 10 -13.21 10.09 -8.11
CA ASN A 10 -12.53 8.86 -7.66
C ASN A 10 -11.69 8.23 -8.78
N ALA A 11 -12.23 8.18 -10.01
CA ALA A 11 -11.49 7.67 -11.17
C ALA A 11 -10.24 8.52 -11.50
N THR A 12 -10.36 9.84 -11.34
CA THR A 12 -9.24 10.77 -11.53
C THR A 12 -8.16 10.55 -10.46
N MET A 13 -8.55 10.40 -9.19
CA MET A 13 -7.61 10.12 -8.09
C MET A 13 -6.91 8.78 -8.27
N ALA A 14 -7.64 7.72 -8.62
CA ALA A 14 -7.08 6.39 -8.84
C ALA A 14 -6.02 6.38 -9.95
N SER A 15 -6.19 7.22 -10.97
CA SER A 15 -5.28 7.32 -12.12
C SER A 15 -4.07 8.22 -11.87
N GLN A 16 -4.02 8.94 -10.74
CA GLN A 16 -2.93 9.84 -10.42
C GLN A 16 -1.67 9.05 -10.06
N VAL A 17 -0.55 9.32 -10.74
CA VAL A 17 0.77 8.82 -10.35
C VAL A 17 1.22 9.52 -9.07
N VAL A 18 1.55 8.74 -8.04
CA VAL A 18 1.87 9.23 -6.69
C VAL A 18 3.26 8.82 -6.19
N THR A 19 4.01 8.03 -6.95
CA THR A 19 5.39 7.64 -6.61
C THR A 19 6.38 7.92 -7.73
N GLU A 20 7.67 8.03 -7.39
CA GLU A 20 8.77 8.21 -8.35
C GLU A 20 8.92 7.02 -9.31
N GLN A 21 8.51 5.82 -8.87
CA GLN A 21 8.52 4.61 -9.69
C GLN A 21 7.33 4.54 -10.67
N GLY A 22 6.47 5.56 -10.69
CA GLY A 22 5.37 5.67 -11.65
C GLY A 22 4.08 4.96 -11.25
N TRP A 23 3.95 4.52 -9.99
CA TRP A 23 2.74 3.84 -9.53
C TRP A 23 1.61 4.83 -9.29
N THR A 24 0.42 4.46 -9.74
CA THR A 24 -0.81 5.21 -9.49
C THR A 24 -1.39 4.92 -8.11
N HIS A 25 -2.17 5.86 -7.56
CA HIS A 25 -2.86 5.67 -6.29
C HIS A 25 -3.73 4.39 -6.31
N GLY A 26 -4.42 4.13 -7.42
CA GLY A 26 -5.25 2.93 -7.59
C GLY A 26 -4.43 1.65 -7.49
N GLN A 27 -3.30 1.57 -8.20
CA GLN A 27 -2.41 0.41 -8.14
C GLN A 27 -1.86 0.16 -6.73
N LEU A 28 -1.47 1.22 -6.02
CA LEU A 28 -1.01 1.08 -4.64
C LEU A 28 -2.14 0.64 -3.73
N SER A 29 -3.35 1.19 -3.86
CA SER A 29 -4.51 0.79 -3.07
C SER A 29 -4.80 -0.69 -3.24
N GLU A 30 -4.88 -1.17 -4.49
CA GLU A 30 -5.12 -2.58 -4.80
C GLU A 30 -4.02 -3.50 -4.26
N ALA A 31 -2.78 -3.04 -4.22
CA ALA A 31 -1.67 -3.79 -3.66
C ALA A 31 -1.73 -3.82 -2.12
N PHE A 32 -2.09 -2.70 -1.49
CA PHE A 32 -2.22 -2.57 -0.05
C PHE A 32 -3.38 -3.40 0.49
N ASP A 33 -4.54 -3.38 -0.19
CA ASP A 33 -5.74 -4.15 0.19
C ASP A 33 -5.49 -5.66 0.22
N LYS A 34 -4.46 -6.16 -0.49
CA LYS A 34 -4.08 -7.57 -0.48
C LYS A 34 -3.26 -7.99 0.75
N VAL A 35 -2.64 -7.03 1.43
CA VAL A 35 -1.71 -7.30 2.55
C VAL A 35 -2.16 -6.71 3.88
N ALA A 36 -2.99 -5.67 3.83
CA ALA A 36 -3.60 -5.08 5.02
C ALA A 36 -4.71 -5.99 5.57
N ASP A 37 -4.90 -5.93 6.88
CA ASP A 37 -6.06 -6.53 7.52
C ASP A 37 -7.32 -5.71 7.12
N PRO A 38 -8.34 -6.33 6.50
CA PRO A 38 -9.54 -5.61 6.09
C PRO A 38 -10.38 -5.09 7.27
N ASP A 39 -10.27 -5.71 8.45
CA ASP A 39 -10.97 -5.27 9.67
C ASP A 39 -10.18 -4.22 10.45
N ASP A 40 -8.84 -4.21 10.32
CA ASP A 40 -7.95 -3.24 10.96
C ASP A 40 -6.75 -2.88 10.07
N TRP A 41 -6.98 -2.06 9.04
CA TRP A 41 -5.93 -1.65 8.10
C TRP A 41 -4.72 -0.94 8.76
N LYS A 42 -4.88 -0.46 10.00
CA LYS A 42 -3.82 0.22 10.77
C LYS A 42 -2.94 -0.77 11.54
N ALA A 43 -3.33 -2.05 11.64
CA ALA A 43 -2.59 -3.09 12.35
C ALA A 43 -1.22 -3.38 11.69
N PRO A 44 -0.29 -4.02 12.44
CA PRO A 44 0.94 -4.55 11.84
C PRO A 44 0.65 -5.49 10.67
N ILE A 45 1.49 -5.40 9.64
CA ILE A 45 1.33 -6.16 8.39
C ILE A 45 2.27 -7.37 8.41
N PHE A 46 1.71 -8.56 8.19
CA PHE A 46 2.44 -9.81 8.00
C PHE A 46 1.88 -10.53 6.77
N ALA A 47 2.53 -10.36 5.63
CA ALA A 47 2.03 -10.90 4.35
C ALA A 47 3.13 -11.62 3.57
N SER A 48 2.72 -12.45 2.61
CA SER A 48 3.62 -13.06 1.65
C SER A 48 3.18 -12.76 0.23
N CYS A 49 4.13 -12.54 -0.68
CA CYS A 49 3.85 -12.26 -2.08
C CYS A 49 4.92 -12.88 -3.02
N PRO A 50 4.58 -13.06 -4.31
CA PRO A 50 5.54 -13.48 -5.32
C PRO A 50 6.47 -12.33 -5.72
N ASP A 51 7.60 -12.65 -6.36
CA ASP A 51 8.69 -11.73 -6.72
C ASP A 51 8.19 -10.48 -7.46
N GLU A 52 7.33 -10.68 -8.46
CA GLU A 52 6.80 -9.61 -9.31
C GLU A 52 5.94 -8.59 -8.55
N ALA A 53 5.40 -8.99 -7.38
CA ALA A 53 4.53 -8.14 -6.57
C ALA A 53 5.28 -7.41 -5.44
N VAL A 54 6.51 -7.82 -5.11
CA VAL A 54 7.26 -7.32 -3.94
C VAL A 54 7.43 -5.81 -4.01
N THR A 55 7.94 -5.28 -5.12
CA THR A 55 8.25 -3.86 -5.25
C THR A 55 7.01 -3.00 -5.07
N MET A 56 5.90 -3.35 -5.73
CA MET A 56 4.65 -2.61 -5.61
C MET A 56 4.06 -2.72 -4.20
N THR A 57 4.16 -3.88 -3.57
CA THR A 57 3.65 -4.11 -2.21
C THR A 57 4.44 -3.29 -1.18
N VAL A 58 5.77 -3.27 -1.28
CA VAL A 58 6.64 -2.46 -0.41
C VAL A 58 6.29 -0.97 -0.54
N GLU A 59 6.11 -0.51 -1.77
CA GLU A 59 5.82 0.91 -2.02
C GLU A 59 4.41 1.29 -1.59
N ALA A 60 3.44 0.39 -1.72
CA ALA A 60 2.09 0.58 -1.19
C ALA A 60 2.12 0.70 0.35
N ILE A 61 2.86 -0.17 1.04
CA ILE A 61 2.99 -0.10 2.50
C ILE A 61 3.64 1.22 2.93
N ARG A 62 4.73 1.63 2.27
CA ARG A 62 5.40 2.91 2.55
C ARG A 62 4.47 4.09 2.32
N PHE A 63 3.72 4.08 1.23
CA PHE A 63 2.79 5.15 0.89
C PHE A 63 1.65 5.30 1.92
N PHE A 64 0.97 4.21 2.28
CA PHE A 64 -0.19 4.28 3.17
C PHE A 64 0.16 4.35 4.65
N THR A 65 1.26 3.73 5.08
CA THR A 65 1.61 3.63 6.50
C THR A 65 2.76 4.53 6.93
N GLY A 66 3.54 5.05 5.97
CA GLY A 66 4.76 5.79 6.25
C GLY A 66 5.88 4.95 6.89
N THR A 67 5.73 3.62 6.97
CA THR A 67 6.73 2.71 7.54
C THR A 67 7.62 2.10 6.47
N ASP A 68 8.81 1.62 6.86
CA ASP A 68 9.71 0.87 5.97
C ASP A 68 9.59 -0.64 6.25
N PRO A 69 8.93 -1.43 5.38
CA PRO A 69 8.72 -2.85 5.61
C PRO A 69 10.01 -3.65 5.46
N LYS A 70 10.15 -4.70 6.27
CA LYS A 70 11.20 -5.71 6.14
C LYS A 70 10.77 -6.79 5.18
N VAL A 71 11.65 -7.12 4.23
CA VAL A 71 11.41 -8.17 3.23
C VAL A 71 12.39 -9.33 3.46
N THR A 72 11.87 -10.55 3.56
CA THR A 72 12.67 -11.77 3.72
C THR A 72 12.29 -12.80 2.65
N LEU A 73 13.27 -13.31 1.90
CA LEU A 73 13.06 -14.36 0.91
C LEU A 73 13.25 -15.74 1.54
N LEU A 74 12.24 -16.60 1.43
CA LEU A 74 12.28 -17.99 1.90
C LEU A 74 11.58 -18.90 0.89
N HIS A 75 12.28 -19.93 0.40
CA HIS A 75 11.76 -20.91 -0.56
C HIS A 75 11.00 -20.29 -1.76
N MET A 76 11.59 -19.26 -2.39
CA MET A 76 11.00 -18.52 -3.53
C MET A 76 9.74 -17.70 -3.23
N THR A 77 9.42 -17.49 -1.94
CA THR A 77 8.34 -16.61 -1.50
C THR A 77 8.91 -15.46 -0.68
N TYR A 78 8.43 -14.24 -0.93
CA TYR A 78 8.83 -13.07 -0.15
C TYR A 78 7.84 -12.84 0.98
N TYR A 79 8.37 -12.74 2.19
CA TYR A 79 7.63 -12.39 3.40
C TYR A 79 7.88 -10.94 3.75
N ILE A 80 6.81 -10.18 3.90
CA ILE A 80 6.81 -8.75 4.17
C ILE A 80 6.28 -8.54 5.59
N GLN A 81 7.03 -7.78 6.38
CA GLN A 81 6.66 -7.40 7.74
C GLN A 81 6.75 -5.89 7.91
N SER A 82 5.70 -5.26 8.44
CA SER A 82 5.69 -3.84 8.81
C SER A 82 4.95 -3.62 10.12
N GLU A 83 5.32 -2.57 10.85
CA GLU A 83 4.68 -2.16 12.10
C GLU A 83 3.23 -1.68 11.91
N GLY A 84 2.82 -1.41 10.66
CA GLY A 84 1.52 -0.86 10.31
C GLY A 84 1.42 0.64 10.58
N TYR A 85 0.30 1.25 10.18
CA TYR A 85 0.09 2.70 10.38
C TYR A 85 0.10 3.07 11.86
N ARG A 86 -0.57 2.29 12.71
CA ARG A 86 -0.80 2.63 14.14
C ARG A 86 0.49 2.83 14.92
N ASN A 87 1.48 1.98 14.66
CA ASN A 87 2.77 2.01 15.36
C ASN A 87 3.87 2.69 14.54
N GLY A 88 3.54 3.16 13.34
CA GLY A 88 4.48 3.82 12.44
C GLY A 88 4.71 5.29 12.79
N PRO A 89 5.64 5.97 12.09
CA PRO A 89 5.99 7.37 12.36
C PRO A 89 4.82 8.34 12.10
N CYS A 90 3.84 7.93 11.30
CA CYS A 90 2.61 8.67 11.01
C CYS A 90 1.42 8.25 11.88
N GLY A 91 1.65 7.37 12.86
CA GLY A 91 0.64 6.80 13.73
C GLY A 91 -0.10 7.81 14.59
N ASP A 92 -1.31 7.43 15.01
CA ASP A 92 -2.27 8.22 15.78
C ASP A 92 -1.97 8.11 17.30
N HIS A 93 -0.74 8.47 17.69
CA HIS A 93 -0.25 8.43 19.08
C HIS A 93 -0.68 9.66 19.89
#